data_AF-K9VR08-F1
#
_entry.id   AF-K9VR08-F1
#
_cell.length_a   1.000
_cell.length_b   1.000
_cell.length_c   1.000
_cell.angle_alpha   90.00
_cell.angle_beta   90.00
_cell.angle_gamma   90.00
#
_symmetry.space_group_name_H-M   'P 1'
#
loop_
_entity.id
_entity.type
_entity.pdbx_description
1 polymer ?
#
loop_
_entity_poly.entity_id
_entity_poly.type
_entity_poly.pdbx_seq_one_letter_code
_entity_poly.pdbx_strand_id
1 'polypeptide(L)' 'MSQETQKVFPRMTCSLSNELLHDIDKICYEHRVNRSEFVREALTTYLKYFHAQAHKINTSNEESLVV' A
#
# COMPACT_ATOMS: atom_id res chain seq x y z
N MET A 1 -6.33 23.84 -27.52
CA MET A 1 -6.25 23.74 -26.05
C MET A 1 -6.60 22.32 -25.67
N SER A 2 -5.61 21.51 -25.28
CA SER A 2 -5.80 20.14 -24.83
C SER A 2 -6.48 20.16 -23.45
N GLN A 3 -7.63 19.51 -23.32
CA GLN A 3 -8.23 19.25 -22.02
C GLN A 3 -7.35 18.23 -21.31
N GLU A 4 -6.49 18.69 -20.39
CA GLU A 4 -5.87 17.79 -19.42
C GLU A 4 -6.99 17.31 -18.48
N THR A 5 -7.42 16.07 -18.68
CA THR A 5 -8.35 15.41 -17.76
C THR A 5 -7.70 15.39 -16.38
N GLN A 6 -8.13 16.28 -15.48
CA GLN A 6 -7.72 16.22 -14.07
C GLN A 6 -8.05 14.82 -13.56
N LYS A 7 -7.01 14.02 -13.30
CA LYS A 7 -7.17 12.71 -12.67
C LYS A 7 -7.73 12.94 -11.26
N VAL A 8 -9.03 12.74 -11.09
CA VAL A 8 -9.67 12.77 -9.78
C VAL A 8 -9.28 11.47 -9.08
N PHE A 9 -8.38 11.57 -8.10
CA PHE A 9 -8.09 10.44 -7.22
C PHE A 9 -9.21 10.30 -6.18
N PRO A 10 -9.82 9.11 -6.05
CA PRO A 10 -10.85 8.90 -5.03
C PRO A 10 -10.25 9.10 -3.64
N ARG A 11 -10.95 9.84 -2.79
CA ARG A 11 -10.60 10.01 -1.38
C ARG A 11 -11.27 8.92 -0.57
N MET A 12 -10.52 8.33 0.35
CA MET A 12 -11.02 7.34 1.30
C MET A 12 -10.71 7.81 2.73
N THR A 13 -11.64 7.53 3.64
CA THR A 13 -11.43 7.69 5.08
C THR A 13 -11.21 6.32 5.71
N CYS A 14 -10.27 6.20 6.64
CA CYS A 14 -10.07 5.00 7.44
C CYS A 14 -9.96 5.36 8.93
N SER A 15 -10.31 4.40 9.79
CA SER A 15 -10.16 4.52 11.23
C SER A 15 -9.01 3.61 11.68
N LEU A 16 -8.10 4.18 12.46
CA LEU A 16 -6.95 3.51 13.06
C LEU A 16 -6.96 3.77 14.57
N SER A 17 -6.22 2.99 15.34
CA SER A 17 -6.02 3.29 16.76
C SER A 17 -5.29 4.62 16.94
N ASN A 18 -5.58 5.33 18.03
CA ASN A 18 -4.93 6.62 18.33
C ASN A 18 -3.41 6.49 18.49
N GLU A 19 -2.94 5.38 19.07
CA GLU A 19 -1.51 5.07 19.20
C GLU A 19 -0.84 4.99 17.83
N LEU A 20 -1.43 4.23 16.90
CA LEU A 20 -0.89 4.07 15.55
C LEU A 20 -0.92 5.39 14.76
N LEU A 21 -1.98 6.19 14.92
CA LEU A 21 -2.06 7.53 14.32
C LEU A 21 -0.93 8.43 14.82
N HIS A 22 -0.64 8.40 16.12
CA HIS A 22 0.43 9.19 16.71
C HIS A 22 1.81 8.76 16.19
N ASP A 23 2.06 7.46 16.06
CA ASP A 23 3.31 6.94 15.50
C ASP A 23 3.50 7.33 14.03
N ILE A 24 2.43 7.22 13.22
CA ILE A 24 2.44 7.67 11.83
C ILE A 24 2.77 9.16 11.74
N ASP A 25 2.17 9.97 12.62
CA ASP A 25 2.35 11.43 12.63
C ASP A 25 3.76 11.83 12.99
N LYS A 26 4.34 11.16 13.98
CA LYS A 26 5.73 11.34 14.38
C LYS A 26 6.68 11.04 13.22
N ILE A 27 6.51 9.90 12.55
CA ILE A 27 7.33 9.51 11.39
C ILE A 27 7.19 10.53 10.26
N CYS A 28 5.95 10.90 9.90
CA CYS A 28 5.71 11.88 8.85
C CYS A 28 6.36 13.23 9.17
N TYR A 29 6.31 13.66 10.43
CA TYR A 29 6.93 14.89 10.89
C TYR A 29 8.47 14.84 10.82
N GLU A 30 9.07 13.77 11.35
CA GLU A 30 10.54 13.57 11.37
C GLU A 30 11.12 13.54 9.95
N HIS A 31 10.43 12.88 9.02
CA HIS A 31 10.88 12.74 7.64
C HIS A 31 10.38 13.84 6.69
N ARG A 32 9.59 14.80 7.20
CA ARG A 32 8.98 15.89 6.40
C ARG A 32 8.16 15.38 5.21
N VAL A 33 7.42 14.28 5.40
CA VAL A 33 6.59 13.66 4.35
C VAL A 33 5.11 13.92 4.61
N ASN A 34 4.32 14.06 3.56
CA ASN A 34 2.86 14.16 3.69
C ASN A 34 2.27 12.81 4.13
N ARG A 35 1.39 12.84 5.14
CA ARG A 35 0.72 11.63 5.66
C ARG A 35 0.02 10.81 4.56
N SER A 36 -0.66 11.46 3.62
CA SER A 36 -1.36 10.76 2.53
C SER A 36 -0.39 10.09 1.57
N GLU A 37 0.77 10.70 1.31
CA GLU A 37 1.82 10.11 0.48
C GLU A 37 2.46 8.91 1.17
N PHE A 38 2.77 9.05 2.47
CA PHE A 38 3.30 7.97 3.29
C PHE A 38 2.35 6.76 3.33
N VAL A 39 1.06 6.98 3.60
CA VAL A 39 0.06 5.91 3.64
C VAL A 39 -0.11 5.27 2.26
N ARG A 40 -0.10 6.06 1.17
CA ARG A 40 -0.17 5.54 -0.20
C ARG A 40 1.03 4.65 -0.52
N GLU A 41 2.23 5.05 -0.11
CA GLU A 41 3.45 4.26 -0.32
C GLU A 41 3.43 2.97 0.51
N ALA A 42 3.06 3.05 1.79
CA ALA A 42 2.92 1.89 2.66
C ALA A 42 1.93 0.86 2.09
N LEU A 43 0.78 1.32 1.61
CA LEU A 43 -0.23 0.46 0.97
C LEU A 43 0.31 -0.16 -0.33
N THR A 44 1.00 0.62 -1.15
CA THR A 44 1.61 0.12 -2.40
C THR A 44 2.64 -0.97 -2.12
N THR A 45 3.49 -0.76 -1.11
CA THR A 45 4.51 -1.73 -0.69
C THR A 45 3.87 -3.00 -0.14
N TYR A 46 2.85 -2.87 0.71
CA TYR A 46 2.09 -4.00 1.22
C TYR A 46 1.45 -4.82 0.10
N LEU A 47 0.78 -4.17 -0.86
CA LEU A 47 0.15 -4.87 -2.00
C LEU A 47 1.18 -5.63 -2.84
N LYS A 48 2.34 -5.03 -3.12
CA LYS A 48 3.43 -5.72 -3.85
C LYS A 48 3.92 -6.96 -3.09
N TYR A 49 4.13 -6.82 -1.78
CA TYR A 49 4.54 -7.94 -0.92
C TYR A 49 3.48 -9.04 -0.86
N PHE A 50 2.20 -8.67 -0.73
CA PHE A 50 1.08 -9.60 -0.75
C PHE A 50 1.01 -10.38 -2.07
N HIS A 51 1.09 -9.69 -3.21
CA HIS A 51 1.11 -10.34 -4.52
C HIS A 51 2.30 -11.29 -4.69
N ALA A 52 3.50 -10.87 -4.30
CA ALA A 52 4.69 -11.71 -4.39
C ALA A 52 4.55 -13.02 -3.57
N GLN A 53 3.86 -12.97 -2.42
CA GLN A 53 3.62 -14.17 -1.61
C GLN A 53 2.47 -15.03 -2.13
N ALA A 54 1.40 -14.42 -2.65
CA ALA A 54 0.30 -15.16 -3.26
C ALA A 54 0.79 -16.06 -4.43
N HIS A 55 1.79 -15.60 -5.18
CA HIS A 55 2.42 -16.41 -6.23
C HIS A 55 3.27 -17.57 -5.69
N LYS A 56 3.90 -17.44 -4.51
CA LYS A 56 4.66 -18.55 -3.89
C LYS A 56 3.76 -19.71 -3.46
N ILE A 57 2.53 -19.42 -3.03
CA ILE A 57 1.57 -20.45 -2.62
C ILE A 57 1.06 -21.23 -3.85
N ASN A 58 0.84 -20.55 -4.99
CA ASN A 58 0.39 -21.23 -6.21
C ASN A 58 1.47 -22.08 -6.88
N THR A 59 2.74 -21.68 -6.83
CA THR A 59 3.83 -22.51 -7.40
C THR A 59 4.23 -23.69 -6.50
N SER A 60 3.97 -23.62 -5.19
CA SER A 60 4.27 -24.73 -4.27
C SER A 60 3.27 -25.90 -4.37
N ASN A 61 2.13 -25.71 -5.04
CA ASN A 61 1.16 -26.77 -5.30
C ASN A 61 1.35 -27.44 -6.68
N GLU A 62 2.20 -26.91 -7.56
CA GLU A 62 2.46 -27.48 -8.90
C GLU A 62 3.76 -28.29 -9.00
N GLU A 63 4.56 -28.38 -7.92
CA GLU A 63 5.75 -29.26 -7.88
C GLU A 63 5.48 -30.66 -7.28
N SER A 64 4.21 -31.02 -7.02
CA SER A 64 3.83 -32.35 -6.55
C SER A 64 2.83 -33.04 -7.48
N LEU A 65 3.08 -32.98 -8.80
CA LEU A 65 2.39 -33.85 -9.76
C LEU A 65 3.20 -33.98 -11.06
N VAL A 66 4.31 -34.70 -10.99
CA VAL A 66 4.81 -35.46 -12.15
C VAL A 66 5.08 -36.88 -11.66
N VAL A 67 4.22 -37.79 -12.12
CA VAL A 67 4.36 -39.26 -12.03
C VAL A 67 5.61 -39.70 -12.79
#